data_AF-A0A2G9NFG3-F1
#
_entry.id   AF-A0A2G9NFG3-F1
#
_cell.length_a   1.000
_cell.length_b   1.000
_cell.length_c   1.000
_cell.angle_alpha   90.00
_cell.angle_beta   90.00
_cell.angle_gamma   90.00
#
_symmetry.space_group_name_H-M   'P 1'
#
loop_
_entity.id
_entity.type
_entity.pdbx_description
1 polymer ?
#
loop_
_entity_poly.entity_id
_entity_poly.type
_entity_poly.pdbx_seq_one_letter_code
_entity_poly.pdbx_strand_id
1 'polypeptide(L)'
;MKEKKKKDNSFPKNGKKKGNRKNINKTRVTKKTTEDLVHHLSDSEELLYLISILDKREIDTFLGHYSKSKIKTKNKKLNQMLKKANNSEKLLKSLKKHIISSINERYSSIIKELKKKKKEKKETSIEQLKLIVIPSKIKLFESTFDKKDFYKIKRTLDEISISLKQKH
;
A
#
# COMPACT_ATOMS: atom_id res chain seq x y z
N MET A 1 -22.68 58.53 24.92
CA MET A 1 -21.64 58.04 23.99
C MET A 1 -20.40 57.60 24.77
N LYS A 2 -19.96 56.37 24.52
CA LYS A 2 -18.59 55.83 24.48
C LYS A 2 -17.56 56.11 25.61
N GLU A 3 -17.08 54.98 26.16
CA GLU A 3 -15.67 54.63 26.48
C GLU A 3 -15.01 55.31 27.71
N LYS A 4 -14.18 54.66 28.56
CA LYS A 4 -13.19 53.59 28.32
C LYS A 4 -13.05 52.64 29.53
N LYS A 5 -12.92 51.34 29.21
CA LYS A 5 -12.38 50.29 30.09
C LYS A 5 -10.85 50.47 30.22
N LYS A 6 -10.33 50.39 31.43
CA LYS A 6 -8.98 49.84 31.70
C LYS A 6 -9.18 48.59 32.56
N LYS A 7 -8.92 47.42 32.00
CA LYS A 7 -8.68 46.19 32.77
C LYS A 7 -7.55 45.43 32.11
N ASP A 8 -6.63 45.04 32.97
CA ASP A 8 -5.37 44.39 32.70
C ASP A 8 -5.54 43.09 31.93
N ASN A 9 -4.78 42.95 30.84
CA ASN A 9 -4.55 41.66 30.20
C ASN A 9 -3.23 41.10 30.75
N SER A 10 -3.32 40.46 31.91
CA SER A 10 -2.31 39.49 32.33
C SER A 10 -2.39 38.28 31.41
N PHE A 11 -1.28 37.97 30.73
CA PHE A 11 -1.12 36.79 29.89
C PHE A 11 -1.26 35.51 30.73
N PRO A 12 -2.15 34.56 30.41
CA PRO A 12 -1.96 33.20 30.86
C PRO A 12 -0.90 32.52 29.97
N LYS A 13 0.18 32.07 30.61
CA LYS A 13 1.22 31.23 30.00
C LYS A 13 0.56 30.01 29.37
N ASN A 14 0.57 29.94 28.04
CA ASN A 14 0.17 28.74 27.30
C ASN A 14 1.05 27.57 27.73
N GLY A 15 0.48 26.69 28.57
CA GLY A 15 1.04 25.41 28.92
C GLY A 15 1.34 24.64 27.64
N LYS A 16 2.62 24.30 27.45
CA LYS A 16 3.07 23.35 26.45
C LYS A 16 2.34 22.03 26.70
N LYS A 17 1.23 21.78 25.97
CA LYS A 17 0.66 20.45 25.85
C LYS A 17 1.70 19.59 25.11
N LYS A 18 2.55 18.91 25.88
CA LYS A 18 3.34 17.77 25.41
C LYS A 18 2.34 16.73 24.94
N GLY A 19 2.02 16.75 23.65
CA GLY A 19 1.25 15.70 23.03
C GLY A 19 2.01 14.39 23.21
N ASN A 20 1.44 13.47 23.99
CA ASN A 20 1.88 12.09 24.05
C ASN A 20 1.85 11.52 22.62
N ARG A 21 3.01 11.55 21.95
CA ARG A 21 3.23 10.74 20.75
C ARG A 21 3.06 9.30 21.21
N LYS A 22 1.96 8.67 20.83
CA LYS A 22 1.76 7.23 20.98
C LYS A 22 3.02 6.56 20.44
N ASN A 23 3.80 5.94 21.32
CA ASN A 23 4.92 5.09 20.93
C ASN A 23 4.31 3.90 20.19
N ILE A 24 4.28 4.00 18.86
CA ILE A 24 4.08 2.83 18.01
C ILE A 24 5.34 2.00 18.25
N ASN A 25 5.21 0.86 18.92
CA ASN A 25 6.31 -0.08 19.10
C ASN A 25 6.88 -0.42 17.73
N LYS A 26 8.02 0.18 17.38
CA LYS A 26 8.72 -0.09 16.12
C LYS A 26 9.35 -1.48 16.22
N THR A 27 9.02 -2.34 15.27
CA THR A 27 9.54 -3.70 15.20
C THR A 27 11.01 -3.66 14.84
N ARG A 28 11.89 -3.81 15.84
CA ARG A 28 13.33 -3.87 15.61
C ARG A 28 13.67 -5.08 14.74
N VAL A 29 14.17 -4.81 13.54
CA VAL A 29 14.63 -5.86 12.62
C VAL A 29 15.96 -6.43 13.11
N THR A 30 15.98 -7.74 13.33
CA THR A 30 17.16 -8.57 13.64
C THR A 30 17.28 -9.69 12.61
N LYS A 31 18.36 -10.48 12.68
CA LYS A 31 18.50 -11.68 11.84
C LYS A 31 17.32 -12.63 12.04
N LYS A 32 17.02 -13.05 13.27
CA LYS A 32 15.93 -13.98 13.59
C LYS A 32 14.57 -13.49 13.07
N THR A 33 14.23 -12.23 13.35
CA THR A 33 12.96 -11.67 12.86
C THR A 33 12.92 -11.57 11.34
N THR A 34 14.06 -11.38 10.67
CA THR A 34 14.12 -11.41 9.20
C THR A 34 13.75 -12.80 8.68
N GLU A 35 14.23 -13.86 9.33
CA GLU A 35 13.90 -15.24 8.96
C GLU A 35 12.40 -15.47 9.09
N ASP A 36 11.84 -15.13 10.24
CA ASP A 36 10.40 -15.25 10.53
C ASP A 36 9.55 -14.47 9.51
N LEU A 37 9.89 -13.20 9.26
CA LEU A 37 9.19 -12.36 8.30
C LEU A 37 9.24 -12.94 6.88
N VAL A 38 10.39 -13.44 6.44
CA VAL A 38 10.57 -14.01 5.09
C VAL A 38 9.75 -15.29 4.90
N HIS A 39 9.56 -16.09 5.95
CA HIS A 39 8.69 -17.27 5.90
C HIS A 39 7.22 -16.92 5.65
N HIS A 40 6.78 -15.75 6.12
CA HIS A 40 5.44 -15.23 5.90
C HIS A 40 5.28 -14.42 4.60
N LEU A 41 6.37 -14.13 3.88
CA LEU A 41 6.32 -13.43 2.58
C LEU A 41 6.06 -14.42 1.43
N SER A 42 4.79 -14.60 1.11
CA SER A 42 4.27 -15.38 -0.02
C SER A 42 4.04 -14.52 -1.27
N ASP A 43 3.66 -13.25 -1.14
CA ASP A 43 3.39 -12.38 -2.29
C ASP A 43 3.87 -10.92 -2.13
N SER A 44 3.66 -10.10 -3.16
CA SER A 44 4.03 -8.68 -3.17
C SER A 44 3.16 -7.81 -2.28
N GLU A 45 1.96 -8.26 -1.93
CA GLU A 45 1.06 -7.54 -1.05
C GLU A 45 1.50 -7.66 0.40
N GLU A 46 1.91 -8.85 0.84
CA GLU A 46 2.51 -9.05 2.15
C GLU A 46 3.83 -8.27 2.28
N LEU A 47 4.61 -8.18 1.21
CA LEU A 47 5.80 -7.32 1.19
C LEU A 47 5.45 -5.84 1.30
N LEU A 48 4.39 -5.38 0.61
CA LEU A 48 3.87 -4.00 0.75
C LEU A 48 3.40 -3.74 2.18
N TYR A 49 2.70 -4.70 2.80
CA TYR A 49 2.27 -4.59 4.19
C TYR A 49 3.48 -4.47 5.13
N LEU A 50 4.47 -5.35 4.97
CA LEU A 50 5.68 -5.36 5.79
C LEU A 50 6.44 -4.03 5.72
N ILE A 51 6.74 -3.54 4.51
CA ILE A 51 7.49 -2.27 4.39
C ILE A 51 6.68 -1.06 4.85
N SER A 52 5.34 -1.16 4.91
CA SER A 52 4.50 -0.07 5.42
C SER A 52 4.57 0.11 6.94
N ILE A 53 5.05 -0.92 7.65
CA ILE A 53 5.18 -0.89 9.11
C ILE A 53 6.64 -0.72 9.57
N LEU A 54 7.60 -0.84 8.66
CA LEU A 54 9.03 -0.63 8.91
C LEU A 54 9.44 0.77 8.47
N ASP A 55 10.36 1.39 9.21
CA ASP A 55 11.01 2.60 8.72
C ASP A 55 12.14 2.30 7.71
N LYS A 56 12.65 3.35 7.06
CA LYS A 56 13.67 3.23 6.01
C LYS A 56 14.91 2.44 6.48
N ARG A 57 15.36 2.69 7.72
CA ARG A 57 16.57 2.05 8.28
C ARG A 57 16.30 0.58 8.60
N GLU A 58 15.11 0.27 9.08
CA GLU A 58 14.67 -1.11 9.32
C GLU A 58 14.58 -1.91 8.01
N ILE A 59 14.09 -1.29 6.93
CA ILE A 59 14.08 -1.92 5.59
C ILE A 59 15.51 -2.20 5.11
N ASP A 60 16.42 -1.25 5.26
CA ASP A 60 17.84 -1.44 4.90
C ASP A 60 18.48 -2.57 5.71
N THR A 61 18.18 -2.62 7.02
CA THR A 61 18.64 -3.69 7.92
C THR A 61 18.09 -5.05 7.51
N PHE A 62 16.79 -5.11 7.18
CA PHE A 62 16.13 -6.31 6.66
C PHE A 62 16.80 -6.82 5.38
N LEU A 63 17.07 -5.94 4.42
CA LEU A 63 17.77 -6.29 3.18
C LEU A 63 19.21 -6.77 3.46
N GLY A 64 19.90 -6.13 4.40
CA GLY A 64 21.23 -6.53 4.84
C GLY A 64 21.27 -7.93 5.47
N HIS A 65 20.27 -8.27 6.29
CA HIS A 65 20.15 -9.62 6.84
C HIS A 65 19.74 -10.64 5.78
N TYR A 66 18.75 -10.30 4.95
CA TYR A 66 18.24 -11.18 3.89
C TYR A 66 19.34 -11.56 2.89
N SER A 67 20.11 -10.59 2.41
CA SER A 67 21.20 -10.81 1.44
C SER A 67 22.32 -11.73 1.96
N LYS A 68 22.57 -11.73 3.27
CA LYS A 68 23.56 -12.60 3.93
C LYS A 68 22.98 -13.96 4.33
N SER A 69 21.66 -14.13 4.28
CA SER A 69 20.99 -15.36 4.68
C SER A 69 20.86 -16.34 3.51
N LYS A 70 20.71 -17.64 3.82
CA LYS A 70 20.34 -18.66 2.81
C LYS A 70 18.82 -18.73 2.58
N ILE A 71 18.04 -17.88 3.26
CA ILE A 71 16.59 -17.95 3.33
C ILE A 71 16.01 -17.41 2.03
N LYS A 72 14.88 -18.00 1.63
CA LYS A 72 14.18 -17.67 0.40
C LYS A 72 12.68 -17.62 0.68
N THR A 73 12.01 -16.63 0.10
CA THR A 73 10.54 -16.62 -0.02
C THR A 73 10.09 -17.77 -0.92
N LYS A 74 8.83 -18.20 -0.79
CA LYS A 74 8.25 -19.19 -1.72
C LYS A 74 8.14 -18.63 -3.15
N ASN A 75 7.93 -17.33 -3.26
CA ASN A 75 7.76 -16.65 -4.54
C ASN A 75 9.11 -16.25 -5.17
N LYS A 76 9.45 -16.88 -6.30
CA LYS A 76 10.69 -16.62 -7.05
C LYS A 76 10.87 -15.15 -7.45
N LYS A 77 9.79 -14.45 -7.80
CA LYS A 77 9.82 -13.04 -8.22
C LYS A 77 10.14 -12.12 -7.05
N LEU A 78 9.57 -12.40 -5.87
CA LEU A 78 9.94 -11.69 -4.64
C LEU A 78 11.40 -11.93 -4.26
N ASN A 79 11.87 -13.18 -4.31
CA ASN A 79 13.27 -13.48 -4.03
C ASN A 79 14.21 -12.67 -4.94
N GLN A 80 13.91 -12.61 -6.24
CA GLN A 80 14.70 -11.82 -7.18
C GLN A 80 14.66 -10.32 -6.83
N MET A 81 13.51 -9.81 -6.43
CA MET A 81 13.34 -8.42 -6.02
C MET A 81 14.15 -8.08 -4.78
N LEU A 82 14.04 -8.89 -3.73
CA LEU A 82 14.74 -8.73 -2.46
C LEU A 82 16.26 -8.86 -2.64
N LYS A 83 16.74 -9.80 -3.47
CA LYS A 83 18.17 -9.96 -3.75
C LYS A 83 18.77 -8.81 -4.55
N LYS A 84 18.02 -8.23 -5.47
CA LYS A 84 18.48 -7.09 -6.30
C LYS A 84 18.43 -5.77 -5.55
N ALA A 85 17.57 -5.66 -4.54
CA ALA A 85 17.47 -4.46 -3.73
C ALA A 85 18.61 -4.40 -2.71
N ASN A 86 19.53 -3.44 -2.90
CA ASN A 86 20.61 -3.17 -1.96
C ASN A 86 20.27 -2.06 -0.95
N ASN A 87 19.12 -1.41 -1.09
CA ASN A 87 18.59 -0.41 -0.19
C ASN A 87 17.06 -0.28 -0.34
N SER A 88 16.45 0.42 0.60
CA SER A 88 15.03 0.65 0.68
C SER A 88 14.47 1.31 -0.58
N GLU A 89 15.18 2.27 -1.18
CA GLU A 89 14.69 3.01 -2.35
C GLU A 89 14.55 2.11 -3.57
N LYS A 90 15.56 1.25 -3.82
CA LYS A 90 15.49 0.27 -4.91
C LYS A 90 14.39 -0.75 -4.66
N LEU A 91 14.22 -1.21 -3.41
CA LEU A 91 13.13 -2.11 -3.05
C LEU A 91 11.77 -1.47 -3.34
N LEU A 92 11.53 -0.27 -2.81
CA LEU A 92 10.29 0.48 -2.97
C LEU A 92 9.97 0.72 -4.45
N LYS A 93 10.95 1.19 -5.23
CA LYS A 93 10.78 1.43 -6.67
C LYS A 93 10.42 0.14 -7.41
N SER A 94 11.12 -0.96 -7.13
CA SER A 94 10.86 -2.25 -7.79
C SER A 94 9.50 -2.82 -7.40
N LEU A 95 9.15 -2.77 -6.12
CA LEU A 95 7.87 -3.26 -5.63
C LEU A 95 6.70 -2.45 -6.19
N LYS A 96 6.82 -1.12 -6.15
CA LYS A 96 5.83 -0.21 -6.72
C LYS A 96 5.56 -0.49 -8.18
N LYS A 97 6.62 -0.60 -8.99
CA LYS A 97 6.49 -0.96 -10.41
C LYS A 97 5.79 -2.31 -10.58
N HIS A 98 6.15 -3.30 -9.77
CA HIS A 98 5.55 -4.63 -9.86
C HIS A 98 4.05 -4.62 -9.51
N ILE A 99 3.67 -3.96 -8.42
CA ILE A 99 2.27 -3.88 -7.97
C ILE A 99 1.42 -3.12 -8.98
N ILE A 100 1.90 -1.98 -9.49
CA ILE A 100 1.19 -1.21 -10.52
C ILE A 100 0.98 -2.05 -11.79
N SER A 101 2.01 -2.80 -12.24
CA SER A 101 1.88 -3.72 -13.37
C SER A 101 0.77 -4.74 -13.13
N SER A 102 0.77 -5.39 -11.97
CA SER A 102 -0.24 -6.39 -11.62
C SER A 102 -1.66 -5.81 -11.57
N ILE A 103 -1.82 -4.60 -11.00
CA ILE A 103 -3.10 -3.90 -10.98
C ILE A 103 -3.57 -3.59 -12.42
N ASN A 104 -2.67 -3.08 -13.28
CA ASN A 104 -3.00 -2.73 -14.65
C ASN A 104 -3.35 -3.96 -15.51
N GLU A 105 -2.64 -5.07 -15.33
CA GLU A 105 -2.95 -6.35 -15.96
C GLU A 105 -4.35 -6.81 -15.57
N ARG A 106 -4.67 -6.76 -14.27
CA ARG A 106 -5.97 -7.13 -13.74
C ARG A 106 -7.09 -6.22 -14.25
N TYR A 107 -6.88 -4.91 -14.20
CA TYR A 107 -7.81 -3.91 -14.74
C TYR A 107 -8.10 -4.15 -16.22
N SER A 108 -7.05 -4.38 -17.03
CA SER A 108 -7.17 -4.68 -18.46
C SER A 108 -7.95 -5.97 -18.72
N SER A 109 -7.75 -6.99 -17.89
CA SER A 109 -8.50 -8.25 -17.97
C SER A 109 -9.99 -8.02 -17.75
N ILE A 110 -10.36 -7.26 -16.71
CA ILE A 110 -11.76 -6.94 -16.42
C ILE A 110 -12.41 -6.15 -17.56
N ILE A 111 -11.69 -5.20 -18.17
CA ILE A 111 -12.19 -4.47 -19.35
C ILE A 111 -12.49 -5.43 -20.51
N LYS A 112 -11.60 -6.40 -20.77
CA LYS A 112 -11.83 -7.40 -21.82
C LYS A 112 -13.07 -8.24 -21.52
N GLU A 113 -13.24 -8.67 -20.27
CA GLU A 113 -14.41 -9.44 -19.83
C GLU A 113 -15.72 -8.65 -19.98
N LEU A 114 -15.73 -7.37 -19.60
CA LEU A 114 -16.87 -6.48 -19.81
C LEU A 114 -17.23 -6.29 -21.28
N LYS A 115 -16.24 -6.08 -22.13
CA LYS A 115 -16.46 -5.99 -23.58
C LYS A 115 -17.09 -7.27 -24.13
N LYS A 116 -16.68 -8.44 -23.63
CA LYS A 116 -17.28 -9.73 -23.98
C LYS A 116 -18.74 -9.82 -23.51
N LYS A 117 -19.02 -9.53 -22.24
CA LYS A 117 -20.39 -9.52 -21.68
C LYS A 117 -21.32 -8.55 -22.40
N LYS A 118 -20.82 -7.38 -22.81
CA LYS A 118 -21.59 -6.41 -23.60
C LYS A 118 -21.99 -6.96 -24.98
N LYS A 119 -21.10 -7.72 -25.64
CA LYS A 119 -21.44 -8.42 -26.90
C LYS A 119 -22.51 -9.50 -26.69
N GLU A 120 -22.50 -10.15 -25.53
CA GLU A 120 -23.55 -11.10 -25.09
C GLU A 120 -24.86 -10.40 -24.66
N LYS A 121 -24.98 -9.08 -24.84
CA LYS A 121 -26.13 -8.26 -24.40
C LYS A 121 -26.43 -8.36 -22.89
N LYS A 122 -25.44 -8.73 -22.06
CA LYS A 122 -25.58 -8.77 -20.59
C LYS A 122 -25.43 -7.37 -20.00
N GLU A 123 -26.28 -7.05 -19.03
CA GLU A 123 -26.24 -5.77 -18.34
C GLU A 123 -24.98 -5.64 -17.46
N THR A 124 -24.19 -4.61 -17.72
CA THR A 124 -22.89 -4.37 -17.07
C THR A 124 -22.67 -2.92 -16.65
N SER A 125 -23.73 -2.11 -16.63
CA SER A 125 -23.69 -0.67 -16.39
C SER A 125 -23.08 -0.33 -15.02
N ILE A 126 -23.44 -1.09 -13.99
CA ILE A 126 -22.93 -0.90 -12.62
C ILE A 126 -21.42 -1.16 -12.55
N GLU A 127 -20.95 -2.25 -13.16
CA GLU A 127 -19.53 -2.59 -13.20
C GLU A 127 -18.71 -1.56 -13.97
N GLN A 128 -19.26 -1.02 -15.07
CA GLN A 128 -18.63 0.05 -15.84
C GLN A 128 -18.48 1.33 -15.00
N LEU A 129 -19.52 1.75 -14.27
CA LEU A 129 -19.45 2.91 -13.38
C LEU A 129 -18.38 2.73 -12.29
N LYS A 130 -18.28 1.54 -11.69
CA LYS A 130 -17.24 1.23 -10.71
C LYS A 130 -15.82 1.27 -11.30
N LEU A 131 -15.64 0.93 -12.58
CA LEU A 131 -14.32 0.96 -13.22
C LEU A 131 -13.80 2.34 -13.57
N ILE A 132 -14.70 3.30 -13.82
CA ILE A 132 -14.32 4.67 -14.21
C ILE A 132 -13.40 5.32 -13.17
N VAL A 133 -13.58 4.99 -11.88
CA VAL A 133 -12.77 5.55 -10.79
C VAL A 133 -11.43 4.84 -10.57
N ILE A 134 -11.16 3.71 -11.23
CA ILE A 134 -9.93 2.93 -11.00
C ILE A 134 -8.67 3.67 -11.52
N PRO A 135 -8.64 4.24 -12.74
CA PRO A 135 -7.43 4.90 -13.24
C PRO A 135 -6.93 6.04 -12.34
N SER A 136 -7.84 6.85 -11.78
CA SER A 136 -7.46 7.93 -10.86
C SER A 136 -6.91 7.39 -9.54
N LYS A 137 -7.50 6.31 -8.99
CA LYS A 137 -6.98 5.63 -7.80
C LYS A 137 -5.60 5.02 -8.05
N ILE A 138 -5.35 4.44 -9.22
CA ILE A 138 -4.02 3.91 -9.60
C ILE A 138 -2.99 5.04 -9.61
N LYS A 139 -3.30 6.18 -10.24
CA LYS A 139 -2.40 7.36 -10.23
C LYS A 139 -2.12 7.89 -8.82
N LEU A 140 -3.14 7.88 -7.95
CA LEU A 140 -2.98 8.28 -6.56
C LEU A 140 -2.03 7.33 -5.82
N PHE A 141 -2.25 6.02 -5.92
CA PHE A 141 -1.36 5.01 -5.35
C PHE A 141 0.06 5.10 -5.94
N GLU A 142 0.18 5.36 -7.24
CA GLU A 142 1.46 5.60 -7.89
C GLU A 142 2.14 6.87 -7.35
N SER A 143 1.41 7.84 -6.80
CA SER A 143 2.02 9.03 -6.22
C SER A 143 2.39 8.81 -4.75
N THR A 144 1.49 8.23 -3.97
CA THR A 144 1.59 8.11 -2.51
C THR A 144 2.29 6.84 -2.06
N PHE A 145 2.18 5.76 -2.84
CA PHE A 145 2.54 4.40 -2.48
C PHE A 145 1.91 3.93 -1.15
N ASP A 146 0.73 4.47 -0.81
CA ASP A 146 0.00 4.11 0.41
C ASP A 146 -0.72 2.76 0.26
N LYS A 147 -0.49 1.85 1.22
CA LYS A 147 -1.19 0.56 1.28
C LYS A 147 -2.72 0.70 1.28
N LYS A 148 -3.27 1.77 1.89
CA LYS A 148 -4.72 1.97 1.95
C LYS A 148 -5.31 2.17 0.56
N ASP A 149 -4.61 2.88 -0.31
CA ASP A 149 -5.04 3.12 -1.69
C ASP A 149 -4.97 1.83 -2.50
N PHE A 150 -3.91 1.04 -2.32
CA PHE A 150 -3.80 -0.31 -2.89
C PHE A 150 -5.00 -1.18 -2.53
N TYR A 151 -5.36 -1.29 -1.25
CA TYR A 151 -6.49 -2.12 -0.80
C TYR A 151 -7.84 -1.65 -1.36
N LYS A 152 -8.05 -0.34 -1.48
CA LYS A 152 -9.26 0.21 -2.11
C LYS A 152 -9.34 -0.20 -3.58
N ILE A 153 -8.24 -0.12 -4.32
CA ILE A 153 -8.19 -0.54 -5.74
C ILE A 153 -8.48 -2.04 -5.83
N LYS A 154 -7.76 -2.86 -5.07
CA LYS A 154 -7.91 -4.32 -5.05
C LYS A 154 -9.36 -4.72 -4.76
N ARG A 155 -9.96 -4.18 -3.70
CA ARG A 155 -11.35 -4.45 -3.32
C ARG A 155 -12.33 -4.10 -4.45
N THR A 156 -12.19 -2.93 -5.08
CA THR A 156 -13.09 -2.56 -6.19
C THR A 156 -12.94 -3.53 -7.37
N LEU A 157 -11.71 -3.94 -7.72
CA LEU A 157 -11.47 -4.94 -8.77
C LEU A 157 -12.04 -6.31 -8.40
N ASP A 158 -11.91 -6.75 -7.14
CA ASP A 158 -12.49 -8.00 -6.63
C ASP A 158 -14.03 -7.97 -6.75
N GLU A 159 -14.68 -6.90 -6.28
CA GLU A 159 -16.13 -6.74 -6.36
C GLU A 159 -16.64 -6.82 -7.80
N ILE A 160 -15.94 -6.18 -8.75
CA ILE A 160 -16.31 -6.24 -10.17
C ILE A 160 -16.12 -7.67 -10.71
N SER A 161 -14.97 -8.30 -10.43
CA SER A 161 -14.71 -9.67 -10.86
C SER A 161 -15.76 -10.66 -10.35
N ILE A 162 -16.20 -10.52 -9.10
CA ILE A 162 -17.24 -11.37 -8.51
C ILE A 162 -18.58 -11.14 -9.22
N SER A 163 -18.96 -9.87 -9.40
CA SER A 163 -20.21 -9.49 -10.09
C SER A 163 -20.27 -10.06 -11.52
N LEU A 164 -19.16 -10.01 -12.25
CA LEU A 164 -19.08 -10.54 -13.62
C LEU A 164 -19.17 -12.07 -13.69
N LYS A 165 -18.65 -12.77 -12.68
CA LYS A 165 -18.74 -14.23 -12.54
C LYS A 165 -20.15 -14.71 -12.18
N GLN A 166 -20.86 -14.00 -11.31
CA GLN A 166 -22.22 -14.36 -10.87
C GLN A 166 -23.28 -14.19 -11.98
N LYS A 167 -23.02 -13.33 -12.97
CA LYS A 167 -23.86 -13.15 -14.16
C LYS A 167 -23.57 -14.19 -15.26
N HIS A 168 -23.13 -15.41 -14.90
CA HIS A 168 -22.91 -16.51 -15.83
C HIS A 168 -24.09 -17.46 -15.85
#